data_AF-M8B5B9-F1
#
_entry.id   AF-M8B5B9-F1
#
_cell.length_a   1.000
_cell.length_b   1.000
_cell.length_c   1.000
_cell.angle_alpha   90.00
_cell.angle_beta   90.00
_cell.angle_gamma   90.00
#
_symmetry.space_group_name_H-M   'P 1'
#
loop_
_entity.id
_entity.type
_entity.pdbx_description
1 polymer ?
#
loop_
_entity_poly.entity_id
_entity_poly.type
_entity_poly.pdbx_seq_one_letter_code
_entity_poly.pdbx_strand_id
1 'polypeptide(L)'
;MDHTVEASMNATLLSLLGVTGKSEKGAAATDDKVEWLRSQLIGKDVEFDTPFGRRALTYADQTASGRSLSYIEDYLVKQEINCGPYVKIDMKSGETDGYDAVFLSPHKFVGGPGTPGILLMNKSLYKLHSQPPSTCGGGTVAYVNGFNEEDTLYYDDIEEREDAGTPPILQKIRASLAFWVKEYVGYDTMDLRERVFSEMAMKRLVNNPNVRVLGNTSAHRIPIFSFLIYPSVTVKKPFDDFDEPGCDKQLDTMRHKQLPLHGRFVTRLLNDLFGIQARGGCACAGPYGHTLLNVENELSLRIRSAVLEGYSGLKPGWTRLSFSYYLSKEEFKFILSAIEFIATYGHRFLALYKFDWITGNWTFRKQAVKYHIMREELSLGIEPLKQNKDQPKLADMMDKPVVNHKKFQSYLESANKIALSMSDISNQIASVPKGVDPDLVLFHI
;
A
#
# COMPACT_ATOMS: atom_id res chain seq x y z
N MET A 1 12.35 26.57 -24.89
CA MET A 1 11.93 27.55 -23.86
C MET A 1 13.14 28.40 -23.50
N ASP A 2 12.94 29.61 -22.98
CA ASP A 2 14.05 30.52 -22.68
C ASP A 2 14.66 30.21 -21.30
N HIS A 3 15.99 30.15 -21.22
CA HIS A 3 16.72 29.78 -20.00
C HIS A 3 16.53 30.79 -18.86
N THR A 4 16.13 32.02 -19.18
CA THR A 4 15.74 33.05 -18.21
C THR A 4 14.50 32.65 -17.39
N VAL A 5 13.51 32.02 -18.02
CA VAL A 5 12.28 31.53 -17.37
C VAL A 5 12.59 30.34 -16.48
N GLU A 6 13.40 29.41 -16.99
CA GLU A 6 13.88 28.23 -16.26
C GLU A 6 14.68 28.61 -15.00
N ALA A 7 15.55 29.62 -15.08
CA ALA A 7 16.27 30.16 -13.92
C ALA A 7 15.34 30.86 -12.92
N SER A 8 14.37 31.64 -13.39
CA SER A 8 13.38 32.34 -12.54
C SER A 8 12.47 31.35 -11.78
N MET A 9 12.01 30.30 -12.47
CA MET A 9 11.30 29.18 -11.85
C MET A 9 12.18 28.52 -10.78
N ASN A 10 13.44 28.19 -11.08
CA ASN A 10 14.36 27.56 -10.12
C ASN A 10 14.65 28.44 -8.87
N ALA A 11 14.73 29.76 -9.01
CA ALA A 11 14.89 30.67 -7.88
C ALA A 11 13.63 30.72 -7.00
N THR A 12 12.45 30.75 -7.62
CA THR A 12 11.16 30.72 -6.93
C THR A 12 10.92 29.36 -6.25
N LEU A 13 11.36 28.27 -6.88
CA LEU A 13 11.40 26.91 -6.36
C LEU A 13 12.05 26.83 -4.97
N LEU A 14 13.30 27.30 -4.89
CA LEU A 14 14.12 27.16 -3.68
C LEU A 14 13.60 28.03 -2.53
N SER A 15 13.07 29.22 -2.83
CA SER A 15 12.44 30.09 -1.83
C SER A 15 11.13 29.49 -1.30
N LEU A 16 10.29 28.91 -2.17
CA LEU A 16 9.05 28.24 -1.79
C LEU A 16 9.27 26.96 -0.98
N LEU A 17 10.37 26.24 -1.20
CA LEU A 17 10.71 25.00 -0.47
C LEU A 17 11.45 25.27 0.86
N GLY A 18 11.78 26.53 1.16
CA GLY A 18 12.53 26.93 2.36
C GLY A 18 14.02 26.55 2.35
N VAL A 19 14.57 26.17 1.19
CA VAL A 19 15.94 25.67 1.06
C VAL A 19 16.90 26.83 0.87
N THR A 20 17.53 27.28 1.97
CA THR A 20 18.59 28.30 1.91
C THR A 20 19.82 27.74 1.19
N GLY A 21 20.25 28.44 0.14
CA GLY A 21 21.11 27.86 -0.88
C GLY A 21 22.56 27.56 -0.47
N LYS A 22 22.86 26.31 -0.12
CA LYS A 22 24.17 25.66 -0.28
C LYS A 22 23.98 24.17 -0.59
N SER A 23 23.94 23.82 -1.88
CA SER A 23 23.90 22.42 -2.31
C SER A 23 25.31 21.84 -2.36
N GLU A 24 25.61 20.87 -1.49
CA GLU A 24 26.74 19.98 -1.67
C GLU A 24 26.42 18.97 -2.77
N LYS A 25 27.33 18.76 -3.72
CA LYS A 25 27.16 17.79 -4.81
C LYS A 25 27.55 16.38 -4.33
N GLY A 26 26.56 15.60 -3.89
CA GLY A 26 26.76 14.20 -3.53
C GLY A 26 25.50 13.54 -2.97
N ALA A 27 25.63 12.27 -2.56
CA ALA A 27 24.51 11.48 -2.03
C ALA A 27 23.88 12.04 -0.74
N ALA A 28 24.59 12.90 -0.01
CA ALA A 28 24.05 13.63 1.15
C ALA A 28 22.82 14.45 0.75
N ALA A 29 22.96 15.34 -0.25
CA ALA A 29 21.85 16.15 -0.78
C ALA A 29 20.70 15.31 -1.38
N THR A 30 20.96 14.05 -1.72
CA THR A 30 19.93 13.08 -2.16
C THR A 30 19.14 12.51 -0.96
N ASP A 31 19.80 12.13 0.13
CA ASP A 31 19.12 11.73 1.38
C ASP A 31 18.41 12.95 2.01
N ASP A 32 18.98 14.17 1.95
CA ASP A 32 18.37 15.42 2.49
C ASP A 32 17.02 15.76 1.82
N LYS A 33 16.94 15.67 0.48
CA LYS A 33 15.67 15.87 -0.26
C LYS A 33 14.60 14.88 0.17
N VAL A 34 15.00 13.64 0.45
CA VAL A 34 14.08 12.59 0.88
C VAL A 34 13.67 12.77 2.34
N GLU A 35 14.57 13.16 3.24
CA GLU A 35 14.20 13.44 4.64
C GLU A 35 13.39 14.73 4.77
N TRP A 36 13.59 15.73 3.91
CA TRP A 36 12.65 16.85 3.76
C TRP A 36 11.26 16.33 3.39
N LEU A 37 11.13 15.51 2.33
CA LEU A 37 9.83 14.96 1.93
C LEU A 37 9.17 14.14 3.05
N ARG A 38 9.97 13.35 3.78
CA ARG A 38 9.52 12.59 4.95
C ARG A 38 9.04 13.50 6.08
N SER A 39 9.76 14.58 6.37
CA SER A 39 9.40 15.56 7.40
C SER A 39 8.00 16.13 7.19
N GLN A 40 7.61 16.28 5.91
CA GLN A 40 6.33 16.82 5.50
C GLN A 40 5.19 15.80 5.51
N LEU A 41 5.40 14.48 5.66
CA LEU A 41 4.30 13.50 5.57
C LEU A 41 3.25 13.67 6.68
N ILE A 42 2.02 14.02 6.29
CA ILE A 42 0.90 14.23 7.24
C ILE A 42 0.62 12.93 7.99
N GLY A 43 0.65 13.04 9.32
CA GLY A 43 0.44 11.94 10.25
C GLY A 43 1.55 10.88 10.25
N LYS A 44 2.78 11.21 9.83
CA LYS A 44 3.91 10.25 9.84
C LYS A 44 4.18 9.64 11.22
N ASP A 45 4.02 10.44 12.27
CA ASP A 45 4.19 10.03 13.68
C ASP A 45 2.85 9.80 14.40
N VAL A 46 1.73 9.67 13.67
CA VAL A 46 0.44 9.32 14.28
C VAL A 46 0.51 7.92 14.86
N GLU A 47 0.09 7.78 16.11
CA GLU A 47 -0.12 6.50 16.76
C GLU A 47 -1.61 6.25 16.96
N PHE A 48 -2.01 4.98 16.88
CA PHE A 48 -3.38 4.54 17.10
C PHE A 48 -3.42 3.29 17.99
N ASP A 49 -4.55 3.09 18.67
CA ASP A 49 -4.68 2.00 19.64
C ASP A 49 -5.18 0.71 18.97
N THR A 50 -4.35 -0.32 19.01
CA THR A 50 -4.63 -1.66 18.47
C THR A 50 -5.06 -2.62 19.60
N PRO A 51 -5.54 -3.83 19.27
CA PRO A 51 -5.78 -4.86 20.29
C PRO A 51 -4.54 -5.29 21.09
N PHE A 52 -3.33 -4.95 20.62
CA PHE A 52 -2.05 -5.24 21.28
C PHE A 52 -1.37 -3.96 21.81
N GLY A 53 -2.16 -2.90 22.06
CA GLY A 53 -1.70 -1.59 22.54
C GLY A 53 -1.42 -0.59 21.41
N ARG A 54 -0.84 0.56 21.76
CA ARG A 54 -0.58 1.65 20.81
C ARG A 54 0.47 1.28 19.75
N ARG A 55 0.27 1.68 18.49
CA ARG A 55 1.19 1.47 17.35
C ARG A 55 1.33 2.72 16.48
N ALA A 56 2.55 2.98 16.01
CA ALA A 56 2.84 4.02 15.01
C ALA A 56 2.37 3.62 13.60
N LEU A 57 1.76 4.56 12.87
CA LEU A 57 1.11 4.35 11.58
C LEU A 57 2.12 4.22 10.42
N THR A 58 2.54 2.99 10.16
CA THR A 58 3.51 2.67 9.09
C THR A 58 2.78 2.35 7.78
N TYR A 59 2.63 3.33 6.89
CA TYR A 59 1.80 3.16 5.68
C TYR A 59 2.56 2.52 4.50
N ALA A 60 2.06 1.40 3.99
CA ALA A 60 2.76 0.58 2.99
C ALA A 60 1.87 0.05 1.83
N ASP A 61 0.79 0.74 1.43
CA ASP A 61 0.06 0.46 0.17
C ASP A 61 -0.15 1.71 -0.69
N GLN A 62 0.95 2.43 -0.94
CA GLN A 62 1.00 3.70 -1.69
C GLN A 62 0.52 3.55 -3.15
N THR A 63 0.37 2.31 -3.63
CA THR A 63 -0.16 1.93 -4.96
C THR A 63 -1.66 2.26 -5.13
N ALA A 64 -2.44 2.24 -4.05
CA ALA A 64 -3.88 2.52 -4.12
C ALA A 64 -4.22 4.02 -3.97
N SER A 65 -3.50 4.67 -3.07
CA SER A 65 -3.47 6.09 -2.76
C SER A 65 -2.22 6.28 -1.90
N GLY A 66 -1.57 7.43 -1.99
CA GLY A 66 -0.58 7.81 -0.99
C GLY A 66 -1.11 8.82 0.02
N ARG A 67 -0.17 9.55 0.63
CA ARG A 67 -0.38 10.38 1.82
C ARG A 67 -0.24 11.88 1.55
N SER A 68 -1.02 12.69 2.26
CA SER A 68 -0.87 14.14 2.30
C SER A 68 0.52 14.61 2.79
N LEU A 69 0.94 15.82 2.39
CA LEU A 69 2.20 16.47 2.80
C LEU A 69 1.88 17.83 3.40
N SER A 70 2.34 18.14 4.62
CA SER A 70 2.21 19.43 5.30
C SER A 70 2.62 20.58 4.41
N TYR A 71 3.84 20.61 3.87
CA TYR A 71 4.30 21.70 2.98
C TYR A 71 3.25 22.08 1.93
N ILE A 72 2.75 21.11 1.17
CA ILE A 72 1.76 21.43 0.17
C ILE A 72 0.36 21.56 0.78
N GLU A 73 -0.03 20.90 1.89
CA GLU A 73 -1.26 21.16 2.68
C GLU A 73 -1.18 22.48 3.47
N ASP A 74 -0.07 23.22 3.43
CA ASP A 74 0.16 24.50 4.12
C ASP A 74 0.22 25.65 3.11
N TYR A 75 0.86 25.41 1.95
CA TYR A 75 0.53 26.12 0.71
C TYR A 75 -0.96 25.96 0.41
N LEU A 76 -1.53 24.79 0.71
CA LEU A 76 -2.91 24.40 0.42
C LEU A 76 -3.80 24.25 1.69
N VAL A 77 -3.38 24.76 2.85
CA VAL A 77 -4.31 25.43 3.80
C VAL A 77 -4.58 26.86 3.32
N LYS A 78 -3.87 27.25 2.25
CA LYS A 78 -4.39 28.12 1.20
C LYS A 78 -4.86 27.31 -0.06
N GLN A 79 -5.57 26.14 0.10
CA GLN A 79 -6.46 25.26 -0.81
C GLN A 79 -6.22 23.71 -1.24
N GLU A 80 -6.16 22.69 -0.34
CA GLU A 80 -5.99 21.16 -0.34
C GLU A 80 -4.93 20.26 -1.15
N ILE A 81 -4.39 19.10 -0.63
CA ILE A 81 -3.38 18.13 -1.29
C ILE A 81 -3.47 16.57 -0.92
N ASN A 82 -2.57 15.51 -0.93
CA ASN A 82 -1.31 14.97 -1.62
C ASN A 82 -1.12 13.37 -1.67
N CYS A 83 -0.31 12.67 -2.56
CA CYS A 83 -0.44 11.17 -2.82
C CYS A 83 0.57 10.06 -3.38
N GLY A 84 1.90 10.11 -3.65
CA GLY A 84 2.69 8.88 -4.01
C GLY A 84 3.11 8.56 -5.51
N PRO A 85 3.25 7.26 -5.94
CA PRO A 85 4.08 6.63 -7.03
C PRO A 85 4.49 7.29 -8.39
N TYR A 86 5.57 6.79 -9.06
CA TYR A 86 6.49 7.61 -9.89
C TYR A 86 7.22 6.95 -11.10
N VAL A 87 7.02 7.43 -12.35
CA VAL A 87 7.93 7.21 -13.50
C VAL A 87 8.09 8.48 -14.36
N LYS A 88 9.13 8.57 -15.22
CA LYS A 88 9.14 9.56 -16.31
C LYS A 88 8.02 9.21 -17.28
N ILE A 89 7.25 10.21 -17.69
CA ILE A 89 6.23 10.10 -18.73
C ILE A 89 6.70 10.94 -19.89
N ASP A 90 6.70 10.37 -21.08
CA ASP A 90 7.13 11.01 -22.32
C ASP A 90 6.24 10.48 -23.43
N MET A 91 5.65 11.37 -24.24
CA MET A 91 4.74 10.94 -25.30
C MET A 91 5.46 10.52 -26.57
N LYS A 92 6.71 10.96 -26.81
CA LYS A 92 7.45 10.71 -28.07
C LYS A 92 6.57 10.99 -29.31
N SER A 93 5.79 12.08 -29.28
CA SER A 93 4.67 12.30 -30.21
C SER A 93 5.16 12.40 -31.67
N GLY A 94 4.73 11.46 -32.51
CA GLY A 94 5.17 11.34 -33.91
C GLY A 94 6.30 10.31 -34.14
N GLU A 95 6.87 9.72 -33.08
CA GLU A 95 7.76 8.56 -33.18
C GLU A 95 6.93 7.26 -33.29
N THR A 96 7.52 6.21 -33.87
CA THR A 96 6.85 4.91 -34.11
C THR A 96 6.51 4.11 -32.85
N ASP A 97 7.12 4.45 -31.71
CA ASP A 97 6.83 3.92 -30.38
C ASP A 97 6.24 4.99 -29.44
N GLY A 98 5.71 6.09 -30.01
CA GLY A 98 5.03 7.15 -29.28
C GLY A 98 3.64 6.76 -28.79
N TYR A 99 3.16 7.49 -27.78
CA TYR A 99 1.81 7.35 -27.24
C TYR A 99 0.91 8.44 -27.82
N ASP A 100 -0.13 8.08 -28.56
CA ASP A 100 -1.11 9.05 -29.07
C ASP A 100 -1.91 9.72 -27.95
N ALA A 101 -2.12 9.01 -26.83
CA ALA A 101 -2.76 9.51 -25.62
C ALA A 101 -2.23 8.84 -24.36
N VAL A 102 -2.21 9.59 -23.26
CA VAL A 102 -1.83 9.15 -21.91
C VAL A 102 -2.87 9.65 -20.92
N PHE A 103 -3.54 8.74 -20.21
CA PHE A 103 -4.41 9.09 -19.08
C PHE A 103 -3.67 8.86 -17.75
N LEU A 104 -3.60 9.91 -16.95
CA LEU A 104 -2.93 9.94 -15.67
C LEU A 104 -3.94 10.11 -14.54
N SER A 105 -3.58 9.56 -13.38
CA SER A 105 -4.28 9.82 -12.11
C SER A 105 -3.34 10.54 -11.16
N PRO A 106 -3.32 11.89 -11.14
CA PRO A 106 -2.53 12.68 -10.19
C PRO A 106 -2.82 12.42 -8.69
N HIS A 107 -3.79 11.56 -8.38
CA HIS A 107 -3.94 10.94 -7.06
C HIS A 107 -3.02 9.72 -6.81
N LYS A 108 -1.96 9.49 -7.63
CA LYS A 108 -1.07 8.28 -7.60
C LYS A 108 0.46 8.32 -7.92
N PHE A 109 1.28 9.35 -8.23
CA PHE A 109 1.23 10.80 -8.05
C PHE A 109 2.61 11.53 -8.06
N VAL A 110 2.82 12.60 -7.28
CA VAL A 110 2.46 12.77 -5.86
C VAL A 110 1.70 14.06 -5.56
N GLY A 111 0.38 14.16 -5.78
CA GLY A 111 -0.35 15.30 -5.24
C GLY A 111 -1.77 15.62 -5.74
N GLY A 112 -2.90 15.17 -5.18
CA GLY A 112 -3.14 13.96 -4.42
C GLY A 112 -4.56 13.40 -4.53
N PRO A 113 -5.09 12.65 -3.53
CA PRO A 113 -6.48 12.78 -3.14
C PRO A 113 -7.04 14.16 -3.50
N GLY A 114 -8.12 14.17 -4.26
CA GLY A 114 -8.75 15.40 -4.73
C GLY A 114 -8.09 16.09 -5.93
N THR A 115 -7.21 15.48 -6.72
CA THR A 115 -6.92 15.95 -8.09
C THR A 115 -7.98 15.46 -9.07
N PRO A 116 -8.16 16.12 -10.24
CA PRO A 116 -8.83 15.47 -11.35
C PRO A 116 -7.97 14.29 -11.88
N GLY A 117 -8.51 13.53 -12.83
CA GLY A 117 -7.67 12.81 -13.80
C GLY A 117 -7.09 13.81 -14.81
N ILE A 118 -5.98 13.45 -15.48
CA ILE A 118 -5.45 14.25 -16.59
C ILE A 118 -5.42 13.34 -17.82
N LEU A 119 -6.13 13.73 -18.88
CA LEU A 119 -5.95 13.17 -20.22
C LEU A 119 -5.04 14.10 -21.00
N LEU A 120 -3.92 13.58 -21.49
CA LEU A 120 -3.08 14.26 -22.46
C LEU A 120 -3.12 13.47 -23.77
N MET A 121 -3.41 14.12 -24.89
CA MET A 121 -3.57 13.46 -26.18
C MET A 121 -3.03 14.31 -27.33
N ASN A 122 -2.56 13.66 -28.39
CA ASN A 122 -2.21 14.31 -29.64
C ASN A 122 -3.47 14.99 -30.21
N LYS A 123 -3.40 16.30 -30.51
CA LYS A 123 -4.56 17.09 -30.97
C LYS A 123 -5.25 16.49 -32.21
N SER A 124 -4.52 15.73 -33.05
CA SER A 124 -5.10 15.03 -34.20
C SER A 124 -6.13 13.94 -33.85
N LEU A 125 -6.15 13.43 -32.60
CA LEU A 125 -7.18 12.50 -32.12
C LEU A 125 -8.52 13.18 -31.83
N TYR A 126 -8.54 14.49 -31.55
CA TYR A 126 -9.78 15.18 -31.20
C TYR A 126 -10.67 15.34 -32.44
N LYS A 127 -11.75 14.56 -32.51
CA LYS A 127 -12.71 14.60 -33.63
C LYS A 127 -13.97 15.40 -33.33
N LEU A 128 -14.14 15.90 -32.10
CA LEU A 128 -15.33 16.64 -31.68
C LEU A 128 -15.27 18.14 -32.03
N HIS A 129 -14.31 18.62 -32.83
CA HIS A 129 -14.26 20.04 -33.25
C HIS A 129 -15.59 20.52 -33.87
N SER A 130 -16.26 19.69 -34.67
CA SER A 130 -17.55 19.98 -35.32
C SER A 130 -18.74 19.26 -34.67
N GLN A 131 -18.66 18.94 -33.38
CA GLN A 131 -19.71 18.30 -32.58
C GLN A 131 -19.73 18.90 -31.17
N PRO A 132 -20.79 18.69 -30.37
CA PRO A 132 -20.74 19.01 -28.94
C PRO A 132 -19.57 18.28 -28.23
N PRO A 133 -18.95 18.90 -27.20
CA PRO A 133 -17.89 18.29 -26.40
C PRO A 133 -18.41 17.11 -25.56
N SER A 134 -17.49 16.31 -25.01
CA SER A 134 -17.85 15.07 -24.27
C SER A 134 -18.72 15.31 -23.03
N THR A 135 -18.73 16.55 -22.51
CA THR A 135 -19.68 17.03 -21.51
C THR A 135 -20.01 18.48 -21.82
N CYS A 136 -21.28 18.79 -22.05
CA CYS A 136 -21.73 20.16 -22.31
C CYS A 136 -22.02 20.91 -21.00
N GLY A 137 -21.68 22.20 -20.94
CA GLY A 137 -22.04 23.05 -19.81
C GLY A 137 -21.67 24.52 -19.99
N GLY A 138 -21.87 25.32 -18.94
CA GLY A 138 -21.21 26.62 -18.85
C GLY A 138 -19.69 26.46 -18.94
N GLY A 139 -18.99 27.45 -19.52
CA GLY A 139 -17.55 27.36 -19.78
C GLY A 139 -17.19 26.71 -21.12
N THR A 140 -17.97 25.75 -21.64
CA THR A 140 -17.67 25.10 -22.94
C THR A 140 -18.26 25.86 -24.13
N VAL A 141 -19.24 26.75 -23.90
CA VAL A 141 -20.00 27.48 -24.93
C VAL A 141 -19.56 28.95 -25.04
N ALA A 142 -19.38 29.40 -26.29
CA ALA A 142 -19.25 30.80 -26.66
C ALA A 142 -20.61 31.46 -26.90
N TYR A 143 -21.61 30.71 -27.39
CA TYR A 143 -23.00 31.16 -27.56
C TYR A 143 -23.98 30.00 -27.47
N VAL A 144 -25.18 30.25 -26.93
CA VAL A 144 -26.30 29.31 -26.88
C VAL A 144 -27.62 30.10 -26.94
N ASN A 145 -28.64 29.54 -27.60
CA ASN A 145 -29.98 30.12 -27.63
C ASN A 145 -31.04 29.10 -27.15
N GLY A 146 -32.30 29.55 -27.03
CA GLY A 146 -33.42 28.74 -26.53
C GLY A 146 -34.33 28.16 -27.62
N PHE A 147 -33.89 28.13 -28.88
CA PHE A 147 -34.73 27.81 -30.04
C PHE A 147 -34.34 26.50 -30.73
N ASN A 148 -33.03 26.21 -30.87
CA ASN A 148 -32.51 24.94 -31.37
C ASN A 148 -31.09 24.69 -30.84
N GLU A 149 -30.61 23.45 -30.94
CA GLU A 149 -29.27 23.06 -30.50
C GLU A 149 -28.18 23.34 -31.57
N GLU A 150 -28.55 23.43 -32.84
CA GLU A 150 -27.63 23.60 -33.98
C GLU A 150 -26.93 24.98 -34.00
N ASP A 151 -27.59 26.02 -33.47
CA ASP A 151 -27.05 27.37 -33.26
C ASP A 151 -26.06 27.46 -32.07
N THR A 152 -25.80 26.36 -31.34
CA THR A 152 -24.91 26.38 -30.16
C THR A 152 -23.45 26.44 -30.60
N LEU A 153 -22.77 27.54 -30.27
CA LEU A 153 -21.35 27.74 -30.58
C LEU A 153 -20.51 27.35 -29.36
N TYR A 154 -19.62 26.37 -29.56
CA TYR A 154 -18.62 25.93 -28.58
C TYR A 154 -17.27 26.60 -28.88
N TYR A 155 -16.42 26.79 -27.86
CA TYR A 155 -15.06 27.34 -28.07
C TYR A 155 -14.21 26.44 -28.97
N ASP A 156 -13.23 26.98 -29.69
CA ASP A 156 -12.37 26.16 -30.57
C ASP A 156 -11.25 25.42 -29.84
N ASP A 157 -10.81 25.88 -28.66
CA ASP A 157 -9.75 25.21 -27.91
C ASP A 157 -10.23 23.94 -27.21
N ILE A 158 -9.42 22.88 -27.32
CA ILE A 158 -9.73 21.53 -26.88
C ILE A 158 -9.79 21.43 -25.35
N GLU A 159 -9.01 22.22 -24.62
CA GLU A 159 -9.00 22.18 -23.15
C GLU A 159 -10.20 22.95 -22.58
N GLU A 160 -10.55 24.11 -23.14
CA GLU A 160 -11.74 24.87 -22.75
C GLU A 160 -13.06 24.13 -23.07
N ARG A 161 -13.11 23.41 -24.21
CA ARG A 161 -14.27 22.60 -24.61
C ARG A 161 -14.60 21.47 -23.62
N GLU A 162 -13.60 20.86 -23.00
CA GLU A 162 -13.79 19.64 -22.19
C GLU A 162 -13.74 19.91 -20.67
N ASP A 163 -13.56 21.18 -20.24
CA ASP A 163 -13.50 21.61 -18.83
C ASP A 163 -14.84 22.13 -18.29
N ALA A 164 -15.91 21.38 -18.54
CA ALA A 164 -17.29 21.83 -18.39
C ALA A 164 -17.72 22.19 -16.95
N GLY A 165 -18.45 23.30 -16.82
CA GLY A 165 -19.02 23.80 -15.57
C GLY A 165 -18.11 24.82 -14.89
N THR A 166 -17.90 24.65 -13.58
CA THR A 166 -16.86 25.38 -12.85
C THR A 166 -15.58 24.54 -12.87
N PRO A 167 -14.49 25.01 -13.49
CA PRO A 167 -13.23 24.28 -13.51
C PRO A 167 -12.77 23.83 -12.12
N PRO A 168 -12.17 22.63 -11.98
CA PRO A 168 -11.65 22.14 -10.71
C PRO A 168 -10.29 22.79 -10.40
N ILE A 169 -10.27 24.12 -10.23
CA ILE A 169 -9.07 24.98 -10.14
C ILE A 169 -8.11 24.51 -9.05
N LEU A 170 -8.62 24.30 -7.83
CA LEU A 170 -7.79 23.94 -6.67
C LEU A 170 -7.20 22.54 -6.88
N GLN A 171 -8.00 21.64 -7.44
CA GLN A 171 -7.61 20.29 -7.80
C GLN A 171 -6.57 20.26 -8.93
N LYS A 172 -6.60 21.23 -9.87
CA LYS A 172 -5.56 21.44 -10.91
C LYS A 172 -4.27 22.04 -10.34
N ILE A 173 -4.34 23.00 -9.42
CA ILE A 173 -3.17 23.57 -8.71
C ILE A 173 -2.48 22.49 -7.87
N ARG A 174 -3.26 21.75 -7.06
CA ARG A 174 -2.86 20.52 -6.38
C ARG A 174 -2.13 19.58 -7.34
N ALA A 175 -2.70 19.30 -8.52
CA ALA A 175 -2.09 18.44 -9.52
C ALA A 175 -0.76 18.98 -10.09
N SER A 176 -0.56 20.28 -10.30
CA SER A 176 0.74 20.78 -10.79
C SER A 176 1.83 20.65 -9.72
N LEU A 177 1.50 20.94 -8.46
CA LEU A 177 2.39 20.76 -7.32
C LEU A 177 2.75 19.27 -7.10
N ALA A 178 1.92 18.35 -7.59
CA ALA A 178 2.19 16.91 -7.61
C ALA A 178 3.40 16.52 -8.46
N PHE A 179 3.41 17.02 -9.70
CA PHE A 179 4.51 16.81 -10.63
C PHE A 179 5.75 17.54 -10.11
N TRP A 180 5.57 18.73 -9.51
CA TRP A 180 6.68 19.50 -8.99
C TRP A 180 7.45 18.81 -7.85
N VAL A 181 6.80 18.18 -6.86
CA VAL A 181 7.55 17.40 -5.84
C VAL A 181 8.27 16.19 -6.45
N LYS A 182 7.64 15.52 -7.43
CA LYS A 182 8.24 14.42 -8.20
C LYS A 182 9.49 14.87 -8.97
N GLU A 183 9.47 16.07 -9.55
CA GLU A 183 10.62 16.70 -10.22
C GLU A 183 11.69 17.18 -9.22
N TYR A 184 11.30 17.78 -8.10
CA TYR A 184 12.22 18.25 -7.07
C TYR A 184 13.04 17.11 -6.45
N VAL A 185 12.44 15.95 -6.18
CA VAL A 185 13.17 14.75 -5.73
C VAL A 185 14.10 14.23 -6.83
N GLY A 186 13.62 14.24 -8.08
CA GLY A 186 14.38 13.86 -9.28
C GLY A 186 14.24 12.38 -9.63
N TYR A 187 14.11 12.08 -10.91
CA TYR A 187 13.81 10.73 -11.42
C TYR A 187 14.81 9.67 -10.98
N ASP A 188 16.10 9.95 -11.12
CA ASP A 188 17.18 9.01 -10.79
C ASP A 188 17.24 8.71 -9.28
N THR A 189 16.90 9.70 -8.43
CA THR A 189 16.76 9.52 -6.97
C THR A 189 15.67 8.52 -6.64
N MET A 190 14.53 8.59 -7.34
CA MET A 190 13.39 7.73 -7.08
C MET A 190 13.69 6.31 -7.58
N ASP A 191 14.10 6.16 -8.85
CA ASP A 191 14.43 4.86 -9.44
C ASP A 191 15.50 4.10 -8.63
N LEU A 192 16.62 4.74 -8.29
CA LEU A 192 17.69 4.10 -7.52
C LEU A 192 17.22 3.57 -6.17
N ARG A 193 16.38 4.33 -5.45
CA ARG A 193 15.87 3.93 -4.12
C ARG A 193 14.79 2.85 -4.23
N GLU A 194 13.86 3.00 -5.18
CA GLU A 194 12.82 2.00 -5.46
C GLU A 194 13.43 0.67 -5.93
N ARG A 195 14.52 0.72 -6.71
CA ARG A 195 15.31 -0.44 -7.13
C ARG A 195 16.06 -1.09 -5.97
N VAL A 196 16.78 -0.33 -5.14
CA VAL A 196 17.47 -0.86 -3.95
C VAL A 196 16.48 -1.55 -2.99
N PHE A 197 15.32 -0.94 -2.73
CA PHE A 197 14.27 -1.58 -1.94
C PHE A 197 13.71 -2.83 -2.62
N SER A 198 13.53 -2.81 -3.94
CA SER A 198 13.05 -3.97 -4.71
C SER A 198 14.02 -5.17 -4.65
N GLU A 199 15.30 -4.95 -4.91
CA GLU A 199 16.34 -5.98 -4.90
C GLU A 199 16.53 -6.55 -3.47
N MET A 200 16.59 -5.69 -2.45
CA MET A 200 16.70 -6.13 -1.05
C MET A 200 15.48 -6.90 -0.57
N ALA A 201 14.26 -6.46 -0.90
CA ALA A 201 13.04 -7.15 -0.51
C ALA A 201 12.88 -8.49 -1.24
N MET A 202 13.16 -8.55 -2.54
CA MET A 202 13.18 -9.81 -3.30
C MET A 202 14.14 -10.82 -2.67
N LYS A 203 15.37 -10.40 -2.32
CA LYS A 203 16.37 -11.27 -1.71
C LYS A 203 15.93 -11.87 -0.36
N ARG A 204 15.03 -11.22 0.40
CA ARG A 204 14.46 -11.80 1.63
C ARG A 204 13.21 -12.64 1.36
N LEU A 205 12.27 -12.11 0.57
CA LEU A 205 10.94 -12.72 0.38
C LEU A 205 10.97 -13.97 -0.50
N VAL A 206 11.88 -14.09 -1.47
CA VAL A 206 12.00 -15.30 -2.31
C VAL A 206 12.72 -16.43 -1.57
N ASN A 207 13.69 -16.10 -0.70
CA ASN A 207 14.45 -17.08 0.09
C ASN A 207 13.72 -17.54 1.37
N ASN A 208 12.53 -16.99 1.68
CA ASN A 208 11.73 -17.42 2.81
C ASN A 208 10.82 -18.59 2.38
N PRO A 209 10.94 -19.79 2.96
CA PRO A 209 10.18 -20.97 2.51
C PRO A 209 8.65 -20.79 2.67
N ASN A 210 8.23 -19.97 3.62
CA ASN A 210 6.84 -19.69 3.96
C ASN A 210 6.21 -18.53 3.16
N VAL A 211 6.97 -17.85 2.29
CA VAL A 211 6.47 -16.76 1.44
C VAL A 211 6.50 -17.18 -0.03
N ARG A 212 5.41 -16.94 -0.75
CA ARG A 212 5.36 -17.03 -2.22
C ARG A 212 5.08 -15.65 -2.79
N VAL A 213 6.11 -15.02 -3.35
CA VAL A 213 5.94 -13.81 -4.18
C VAL A 213 5.19 -14.19 -5.45
N LEU A 214 4.17 -13.41 -5.81
CA LEU A 214 3.36 -13.61 -7.00
C LEU A 214 3.90 -12.78 -8.18
N GLY A 215 3.60 -13.23 -9.40
CA GLY A 215 4.14 -12.67 -10.65
C GLY A 215 5.58 -13.09 -10.94
N ASN A 216 6.13 -12.62 -12.06
CA ASN A 216 7.47 -12.99 -12.52
C ASN A 216 8.55 -12.47 -11.54
N THR A 217 9.36 -13.37 -10.99
CA THR A 217 10.41 -13.08 -10.00
C THR A 217 11.76 -12.66 -10.62
N SER A 218 11.95 -12.85 -11.93
CA SER A 218 13.18 -12.50 -12.66
C SER A 218 13.08 -11.18 -13.44
N ALA A 219 11.86 -10.72 -13.75
CA ALA A 219 11.62 -9.47 -14.46
C ALA A 219 11.92 -8.24 -13.58
N HIS A 220 12.34 -7.14 -14.23
CA HIS A 220 12.46 -5.84 -13.57
C HIS A 220 11.11 -5.42 -12.96
N ARG A 221 11.14 -4.86 -11.75
CA ARG A 221 9.94 -4.52 -10.99
C ARG A 221 10.11 -3.22 -10.22
N ILE A 222 9.01 -2.46 -10.17
CA ILE A 222 8.76 -1.45 -9.15
C ILE A 222 8.53 -2.13 -7.78
N PRO A 223 8.75 -1.44 -6.63
CA PRO A 223 8.79 -2.02 -5.29
C PRO A 223 7.42 -2.40 -4.70
N ILE A 224 6.52 -2.95 -5.53
CA ILE A 224 5.18 -3.40 -5.16
C ILE A 224 5.20 -4.93 -5.07
N PHE A 225 4.92 -5.46 -3.88
CA PHE A 225 5.03 -6.87 -3.56
C PHE A 225 3.65 -7.45 -3.31
N SER A 226 3.22 -8.32 -4.23
CA SER A 226 2.05 -9.19 -4.07
C SER A 226 2.53 -10.58 -3.65
N PHE A 227 2.02 -11.13 -2.55
CA PHE A 227 2.50 -12.40 -1.99
C PHE A 227 1.45 -13.16 -1.16
N LEU A 228 1.68 -14.46 -1.03
CA LEU A 228 1.00 -15.36 -0.10
C LEU A 228 1.96 -15.73 1.03
N ILE A 229 1.39 -16.02 2.21
CA ILE A 229 2.09 -16.62 3.34
C ILE A 229 1.50 -18.01 3.58
N TYR A 230 2.34 -19.03 3.79
CA TYR A 230 1.95 -20.39 4.13
C TYR A 230 2.42 -20.71 5.55
N PRO A 231 1.58 -21.29 6.44
CA PRO A 231 1.97 -21.64 7.82
C PRO A 231 3.26 -22.46 7.89
N SER A 232 4.05 -22.29 8.97
CA SER A 232 5.28 -23.06 9.13
C SER A 232 5.01 -24.54 9.40
N VAL A 233 5.24 -25.39 8.39
CA VAL A 233 5.18 -26.84 8.54
C VAL A 233 6.39 -27.29 9.36
N THR A 234 6.16 -27.59 10.64
CA THR A 234 7.15 -28.33 11.44
C THR A 234 7.21 -29.77 10.93
N VAL A 235 8.01 -30.01 9.89
CA VAL A 235 8.27 -31.35 9.39
C VAL A 235 9.01 -32.14 10.46
N LYS A 236 8.28 -32.96 11.22
CA LYS A 236 8.87 -34.09 11.93
C LYS A 236 9.46 -35.02 10.86
N LYS A 237 10.78 -34.96 10.65
CA LYS A 237 11.50 -35.94 9.81
C LYS A 237 11.04 -37.36 10.20
N PRO A 238 10.40 -38.13 9.30
CA PRO A 238 10.04 -39.50 9.58
C PRO A 238 11.26 -40.40 9.38
N PHE A 239 12.18 -40.34 10.36
CA PHE A 239 13.52 -40.92 10.35
C PHE A 239 14.50 -40.30 9.33
N ASP A 240 15.78 -40.50 9.58
CA ASP A 240 16.86 -40.18 8.65
C ASP A 240 17.18 -41.41 7.81
N ASP A 241 17.13 -41.27 6.48
CA ASP A 241 17.82 -42.17 5.55
C ASP A 241 18.18 -41.38 4.28
N PHE A 242 19.49 -41.34 4.00
CA PHE A 242 20.19 -40.89 2.79
C PHE A 242 19.94 -39.48 2.20
N ASP A 243 21.01 -38.67 2.18
CA ASP A 243 21.10 -37.44 1.39
C ASP A 243 21.15 -37.72 -0.12
N GLU A 244 20.25 -37.11 -0.90
CA GLU A 244 20.43 -36.96 -2.36
C GLU A 244 20.19 -35.48 -2.77
N PRO A 245 21.19 -34.78 -3.33
CA PRO A 245 21.15 -33.33 -3.49
C PRO A 245 20.39 -32.88 -4.75
N GLY A 246 19.06 -32.87 -4.72
CA GLY A 246 18.29 -32.30 -5.84
C GLY A 246 16.77 -32.28 -5.72
N CYS A 247 16.17 -31.38 -4.92
CA CYS A 247 14.70 -31.28 -4.86
C CYS A 247 14.04 -29.92 -4.53
N ASP A 248 14.31 -28.87 -5.33
CA ASP A 248 13.38 -27.73 -5.42
C ASP A 248 11.95 -28.18 -5.82
N LYS A 249 11.85 -29.22 -6.68
CA LYS A 249 10.57 -29.72 -7.20
C LYS A 249 9.69 -30.39 -6.13
N GLN A 250 10.25 -31.12 -5.16
CA GLN A 250 9.45 -31.68 -4.06
C GLN A 250 8.88 -30.59 -3.16
N LEU A 251 9.67 -29.53 -2.87
CA LEU A 251 9.22 -28.44 -2.01
C LEU A 251 8.03 -27.69 -2.63
N ASP A 252 8.08 -27.38 -3.92
CA ASP A 252 6.94 -26.79 -4.63
C ASP A 252 5.77 -27.78 -4.78
N THR A 253 6.02 -29.09 -4.94
CA THR A 253 4.95 -30.10 -4.95
C THR A 253 4.22 -30.19 -3.60
N MET A 254 4.93 -30.04 -2.47
CA MET A 254 4.32 -29.96 -1.14
C MET A 254 3.55 -28.65 -0.91
N ARG A 255 4.08 -27.51 -1.40
CA ARG A 255 3.37 -26.21 -1.36
C ARG A 255 2.00 -26.25 -2.04
N HIS A 256 1.82 -27.06 -3.08
CA HIS A 256 0.53 -27.24 -3.76
C HIS A 256 -0.55 -27.96 -2.92
N LYS A 257 -0.21 -28.55 -1.77
CA LYS A 257 -1.18 -29.14 -0.82
C LYS A 257 -1.45 -28.29 0.42
N GLN A 258 -0.70 -27.22 0.66
CA GLN A 258 -0.87 -26.38 1.85
C GLN A 258 -1.68 -25.12 1.52
N LEU A 259 -2.70 -24.82 2.31
CA LEU A 259 -3.48 -23.60 2.16
C LEU A 259 -2.72 -22.39 2.74
N PRO A 260 -2.68 -21.24 2.04
CA PRO A 260 -2.05 -20.02 2.54
C PRO A 260 -2.92 -19.35 3.62
N LEU A 261 -2.32 -18.53 4.48
CA LEU A 261 -3.07 -17.58 5.32
C LEU A 261 -3.85 -16.61 4.44
N HIS A 262 -5.12 -16.39 4.76
CA HIS A 262 -6.00 -15.49 4.01
C HIS A 262 -5.40 -14.07 3.89
N GLY A 263 -5.40 -13.49 2.69
CA GLY A 263 -4.74 -12.20 2.43
C GLY A 263 -5.19 -11.05 3.34
N ARG A 264 -6.49 -10.97 3.67
CA ARG A 264 -7.01 -9.94 4.61
C ARG A 264 -6.69 -10.24 6.08
N PHE A 265 -6.33 -11.49 6.42
CA PHE A 265 -5.85 -11.86 7.77
C PHE A 265 -4.40 -11.40 7.97
N VAL A 266 -3.52 -11.68 6.99
CA VAL A 266 -2.13 -11.20 7.02
C VAL A 266 -2.06 -9.68 7.15
N THR A 267 -2.90 -8.93 6.41
CA THR A 267 -2.97 -7.47 6.59
C THR A 267 -3.57 -7.03 7.92
N ARG A 268 -4.46 -7.82 8.51
CA ARG A 268 -5.00 -7.54 9.86
C ARG A 268 -3.92 -7.73 10.93
N LEU A 269 -3.05 -8.74 10.79
CA LEU A 269 -1.90 -8.94 11.66
C LEU A 269 -0.84 -7.85 11.47
N LEU A 270 -0.52 -7.45 10.23
CA LEU A 270 0.36 -6.31 9.95
C LEU A 270 -0.14 -5.02 10.63
N ASN A 271 -1.45 -4.75 10.55
CA ASN A 271 -2.05 -3.60 11.23
C ASN A 271 -1.99 -3.73 12.77
N ASP A 272 -2.48 -4.83 13.32
CA ASP A 272 -2.70 -4.94 14.77
C ASP A 272 -1.42 -5.18 15.57
N LEU A 273 -0.48 -5.98 15.06
CA LEU A 273 0.77 -6.26 15.76
C LEU A 273 1.81 -5.17 15.56
N PHE A 274 1.80 -4.48 14.41
CA PHE A 274 2.91 -3.65 13.96
C PHE A 274 2.54 -2.24 13.47
N GLY A 275 1.25 -1.91 13.33
CA GLY A 275 0.79 -0.62 12.78
C GLY A 275 0.91 -0.49 11.27
N ILE A 276 1.28 -1.57 10.56
CA ILE A 276 1.61 -1.56 9.14
C ILE A 276 0.34 -1.64 8.28
N GLN A 277 0.11 -0.63 7.43
CA GLN A 277 -1.03 -0.58 6.51
C GLN A 277 -0.68 -1.25 5.18
N ALA A 278 -1.36 -2.37 4.86
CA ALA A 278 -1.21 -3.14 3.63
C ALA A 278 -2.60 -3.56 3.09
N ARG A 279 -2.73 -3.95 1.81
CA ARG A 279 -4.01 -4.38 1.21
C ARG A 279 -4.13 -5.90 1.06
N GLY A 280 -5.30 -6.43 1.44
CA GLY A 280 -5.67 -7.83 1.23
C GLY A 280 -6.79 -7.99 0.19
N GLY A 281 -6.58 -8.85 -0.82
CA GLY A 281 -7.57 -9.14 -1.86
C GLY A 281 -6.94 -9.32 -3.25
N CYS A 282 -7.76 -9.25 -4.31
CA CYS A 282 -7.34 -9.43 -5.71
C CYS A 282 -6.83 -8.15 -6.42
N ALA A 283 -6.57 -7.07 -5.68
CA ALA A 283 -6.03 -5.79 -6.15
C ALA A 283 -6.72 -5.18 -7.41
N CYS A 284 -8.03 -5.40 -7.60
CA CYS A 284 -8.81 -5.03 -8.79
C CYS A 284 -8.40 -5.73 -10.10
N ALA A 285 -7.49 -6.71 -10.04
CA ALA A 285 -6.97 -7.46 -11.19
C ALA A 285 -7.53 -8.89 -11.22
N GLY A 286 -8.85 -9.05 -11.10
CA GLY A 286 -9.53 -10.34 -10.94
C GLY A 286 -9.06 -11.46 -11.87
N PRO A 287 -9.10 -11.29 -13.21
CA PRO A 287 -8.66 -12.32 -14.16
C PRO A 287 -7.19 -12.72 -14.00
N TYR A 288 -6.28 -11.76 -13.79
CA TYR A 288 -4.87 -12.04 -13.52
C TYR A 288 -4.68 -12.73 -12.17
N GLY A 289 -5.50 -12.40 -11.18
CA GLY A 289 -5.59 -13.10 -9.91
C GLY A 289 -6.00 -14.56 -10.05
N HIS A 290 -6.87 -14.89 -11.00
CA HIS A 290 -7.22 -16.28 -11.29
C HIS A 290 -6.01 -17.03 -11.88
N THR A 291 -5.26 -16.41 -12.82
CA THR A 291 -4.01 -16.98 -13.35
C THR A 291 -2.93 -17.16 -12.27
N LEU A 292 -2.78 -16.20 -11.35
CA LEU A 292 -1.77 -16.24 -10.29
C LEU A 292 -2.08 -17.27 -9.19
N LEU A 293 -3.35 -17.64 -9.01
CA LEU A 293 -3.84 -18.51 -7.95
C LEU A 293 -4.38 -19.85 -8.48
N ASN A 294 -4.14 -20.16 -9.76
CA ASN A 294 -4.62 -21.37 -10.45
C ASN A 294 -6.16 -21.58 -10.35
N VAL A 295 -6.95 -20.51 -10.41
CA VAL A 295 -8.42 -20.58 -10.35
C VAL A 295 -8.99 -20.80 -11.75
N GLU A 296 -9.15 -22.07 -12.10
CA GLU A 296 -9.74 -22.48 -13.39
C GLU A 296 -11.24 -22.17 -13.51
N ASN A 297 -11.81 -22.34 -14.70
CA ASN A 297 -13.17 -21.93 -15.02
C ASN A 297 -14.26 -22.55 -14.12
N GLU A 298 -14.16 -23.84 -13.79
CA GLU A 298 -15.13 -24.50 -12.90
C GLU A 298 -15.11 -23.91 -11.49
N LEU A 299 -13.91 -23.81 -10.90
CA LEU A 299 -13.71 -23.24 -9.56
C LEU A 299 -14.13 -21.76 -9.52
N SER A 300 -13.80 -21.00 -10.57
CA SER A 300 -14.27 -19.62 -10.78
C SER A 300 -15.81 -19.52 -10.75
N LEU A 301 -16.51 -20.44 -11.42
CA LEU A 301 -17.97 -20.47 -11.43
C LEU A 301 -18.57 -20.92 -10.09
N ARG A 302 -17.98 -21.91 -9.40
CA ARG A 302 -18.39 -22.32 -8.04
C ARG A 302 -18.22 -21.18 -7.03
N ILE A 303 -17.08 -20.48 -7.05
CA ILE A 303 -16.83 -19.27 -6.25
C ILE A 303 -17.86 -18.18 -6.59
N ARG A 304 -18.16 -17.95 -7.87
CA ARG A 304 -19.19 -16.97 -8.29
C ARG A 304 -20.56 -17.29 -7.70
N SER A 305 -20.99 -18.56 -7.67
CA SER A 305 -22.27 -18.95 -7.08
C SER A 305 -22.31 -18.67 -5.57
N ALA A 306 -21.30 -19.11 -4.81
CA ALA A 306 -21.25 -18.84 -3.37
C ALA A 306 -21.15 -17.32 -3.05
N VAL A 307 -20.54 -16.52 -3.92
CA VAL A 307 -20.53 -15.05 -3.84
C VAL A 307 -21.93 -14.44 -4.05
N LEU A 308 -22.74 -15.01 -4.96
CA LEU A 308 -24.14 -14.59 -5.17
C LEU A 308 -25.05 -14.98 -4.00
N GLU A 309 -24.75 -16.08 -3.33
CA GLU A 309 -25.38 -16.50 -2.05
C GLU A 309 -24.94 -15.64 -0.85
N GLY A 310 -24.03 -14.69 -1.05
CA GLY A 310 -23.59 -13.71 -0.06
C GLY A 310 -22.21 -13.97 0.55
N TYR A 311 -21.58 -15.12 0.28
CA TYR A 311 -20.28 -15.51 0.84
C TYR A 311 -19.10 -14.82 0.14
N SER A 312 -19.09 -13.48 0.12
CA SER A 312 -18.00 -12.69 -0.48
C SER A 312 -16.65 -12.83 0.23
N GLY A 313 -16.59 -13.49 1.39
CA GLY A 313 -15.33 -13.91 2.02
C GLY A 313 -14.57 -15.02 1.27
N LEU A 314 -15.23 -15.78 0.39
CA LEU A 314 -14.58 -16.82 -0.43
C LEU A 314 -13.80 -16.25 -1.64
N LYS A 315 -13.80 -14.93 -1.83
CA LYS A 315 -13.13 -14.28 -2.97
C LYS A 315 -11.61 -14.44 -2.87
N PRO A 316 -10.93 -15.11 -3.83
CA PRO A 316 -9.51 -15.36 -3.76
C PRO A 316 -8.69 -14.06 -3.85
N GLY A 317 -7.52 -14.05 -3.22
CA GLY A 317 -6.68 -12.85 -3.13
C GLY A 317 -5.42 -13.07 -2.32
N TRP A 318 -4.58 -12.04 -2.28
CA TRP A 318 -3.23 -12.08 -1.70
C TRP A 318 -3.00 -10.87 -0.77
N THR A 319 -1.81 -10.79 -0.18
CA THR A 319 -1.33 -9.59 0.51
C THR A 319 -0.53 -8.72 -0.47
N ARG A 320 -0.82 -7.42 -0.51
CA ARG A 320 -0.05 -6.43 -1.28
C ARG A 320 0.49 -5.33 -0.37
N LEU A 321 1.76 -4.98 -0.57
CA LEU A 321 2.42 -3.81 -0.02
C LEU A 321 3.35 -3.15 -1.04
N SER A 322 3.86 -1.96 -0.73
CA SER A 322 4.77 -1.16 -1.55
C SER A 322 5.83 -0.43 -0.72
N PHE A 323 7.10 -0.49 -1.13
CA PHE A 323 8.19 0.29 -0.52
C PHE A 323 8.53 1.52 -1.37
N SER A 324 7.84 2.65 -1.16
CA SER A 324 8.14 3.91 -1.89
C SER A 324 9.53 4.45 -1.56
N TYR A 325 10.15 5.17 -2.48
CA TYR A 325 11.53 5.70 -2.33
C TYR A 325 11.80 6.47 -1.02
N TYR A 326 10.79 7.12 -0.44
CA TYR A 326 10.91 7.93 0.77
C TYR A 326 10.71 7.16 2.08
N LEU A 327 10.61 5.84 2.03
CA LEU A 327 10.64 4.99 3.22
C LEU A 327 12.02 5.07 3.90
N SER A 328 12.06 5.02 5.23
CA SER A 328 13.32 5.00 5.97
C SER A 328 13.99 3.62 5.91
N LYS A 329 15.31 3.57 6.13
CA LYS A 329 16.09 2.32 6.17
C LYS A 329 15.64 1.43 7.36
N GLU A 330 15.03 2.02 8.38
CA GLU A 330 14.51 1.40 9.60
C GLU A 330 13.07 0.90 9.38
N GLU A 331 12.21 1.72 8.76
CA GLU A 331 10.85 1.36 8.35
C GLU A 331 10.88 0.18 7.35
N PHE A 332 11.76 0.24 6.36
CA PHE A 332 11.98 -0.84 5.38
C PHE A 332 12.36 -2.17 6.06
N LYS A 333 13.35 -2.13 6.97
CA LYS A 333 13.75 -3.30 7.76
C LYS A 333 12.62 -3.81 8.65
N PHE A 334 11.89 -2.91 9.31
CA PHE A 334 10.77 -3.25 10.20
C PHE A 334 9.63 -3.95 9.46
N ILE A 335 9.23 -3.44 8.29
CA ILE A 335 8.19 -4.07 7.47
C ILE A 335 8.63 -5.47 7.02
N LEU A 336 9.89 -5.64 6.59
CA LEU A 336 10.40 -6.97 6.21
C LEU A 336 10.41 -7.96 7.39
N SER A 337 10.90 -7.53 8.56
CA SER A 337 10.87 -8.37 9.77
C SER A 337 9.45 -8.70 10.24
N ALA A 338 8.48 -7.80 10.02
CA ALA A 338 7.06 -8.05 10.33
C ALA A 338 6.43 -9.08 9.37
N ILE A 339 6.80 -9.07 8.08
CA ILE A 339 6.36 -10.11 7.13
C ILE A 339 6.95 -11.47 7.52
N GLU A 340 8.25 -11.53 7.83
CA GLU A 340 8.94 -12.77 8.25
C GLU A 340 8.40 -13.32 9.58
N PHE A 341 8.03 -12.43 10.51
CA PHE A 341 7.34 -12.81 11.74
C PHE A 341 5.99 -13.48 11.44
N ILE A 342 5.16 -12.89 10.57
CA ILE A 342 3.86 -13.46 10.20
C ILE A 342 4.04 -14.75 9.38
N ALA A 343 5.12 -14.87 8.59
CA ALA A 343 5.47 -16.09 7.88
C ALA A 343 5.87 -17.24 8.82
N THR A 344 6.51 -16.92 9.95
CA THR A 344 6.91 -17.90 10.97
C THR A 344 5.76 -18.28 11.92
N TYR A 345 4.98 -17.30 12.38
CA TYR A 345 4.05 -17.45 13.51
C TYR A 345 2.59 -17.05 13.24
N GLY A 346 2.27 -16.50 12.06
CA GLY A 346 0.98 -15.87 11.77
C GLY A 346 -0.23 -16.79 11.96
N HIS A 347 -0.07 -18.09 11.71
CA HIS A 347 -1.12 -19.09 11.92
C HIS A 347 -1.54 -19.22 13.38
N ARG A 348 -0.62 -19.06 14.33
CA ARG A 348 -0.93 -19.17 15.77
C ARG A 348 -1.97 -18.14 16.21
N PHE A 349 -1.95 -16.96 15.60
CA PHE A 349 -2.89 -15.88 15.92
C PHE A 349 -4.34 -16.15 15.46
N LEU A 350 -4.61 -17.14 14.61
CA LEU A 350 -5.97 -17.44 14.08
C LEU A 350 -7.01 -17.56 15.21
N ALA A 351 -6.66 -18.22 16.31
CA ALA A 351 -7.55 -18.39 17.47
C ALA A 351 -7.99 -17.06 18.13
N LEU A 352 -7.22 -15.97 17.98
CA LEU A 352 -7.56 -14.65 18.50
C LEU A 352 -8.51 -13.86 17.58
N TYR A 353 -8.79 -14.33 16.37
CA TYR A 353 -9.62 -13.62 15.39
C TYR A 353 -10.82 -14.43 14.94
N LYS A 354 -11.90 -13.75 14.56
CA LYS A 354 -13.07 -14.34 13.90
C LYS A 354 -13.09 -13.89 12.44
N PHE A 355 -13.17 -14.84 11.52
CA PHE A 355 -13.51 -14.58 10.13
C PHE A 355 -15.00 -14.28 9.97
N ASP A 356 -15.31 -13.35 9.08
CA ASP A 356 -16.65 -13.12 8.56
C ASP A 356 -16.74 -13.62 7.11
N TRP A 357 -17.43 -14.74 6.93
CA TRP A 357 -17.67 -15.38 5.64
C TRP A 357 -18.45 -14.51 4.64
N ILE A 358 -19.24 -13.55 5.13
CA ILE A 358 -20.02 -12.64 4.27
C ILE A 358 -19.08 -11.57 3.71
N THR A 359 -18.33 -10.86 4.55
CA THR A 359 -17.53 -9.69 4.11
C THR A 359 -16.04 -9.97 3.85
N GLY A 360 -15.53 -11.15 4.20
CA GLY A 360 -14.10 -11.49 4.14
C GLY A 360 -13.25 -10.78 5.20
N ASN A 361 -13.87 -10.17 6.20
CA ASN A 361 -13.17 -9.44 7.26
C ASN A 361 -12.68 -10.35 8.39
N TRP A 362 -11.64 -9.89 9.09
CA TRP A 362 -11.04 -10.55 10.23
C TRP A 362 -11.11 -9.62 11.45
N THR A 363 -11.86 -10.04 12.48
CA THR A 363 -12.19 -9.21 13.65
C THR A 363 -11.64 -9.84 14.92
N PHE A 364 -10.94 -9.06 15.74
CA PHE A 364 -10.30 -9.54 16.97
C PHE A 364 -11.29 -9.93 18.07
N ARG A 365 -11.11 -11.12 18.64
CA ARG A 365 -11.94 -11.68 19.73
C ARG A 365 -11.52 -11.09 21.08
N LYS A 366 -11.97 -9.87 21.40
CA LYS A 366 -11.66 -9.17 22.68
C LYS A 366 -11.82 -10.04 23.95
N GLN A 367 -12.77 -10.98 23.97
CA GLN A 367 -12.98 -11.91 25.09
C GLN A 367 -11.90 -13.00 25.18
N ALA A 368 -11.41 -13.54 24.05
CA ALA A 368 -10.41 -14.61 24.04
C ALA A 368 -9.09 -14.17 24.70
N VAL A 369 -8.72 -12.89 24.52
CA VAL A 369 -7.52 -12.33 25.15
C VAL A 369 -7.68 -12.02 26.63
N LYS A 370 -8.90 -11.72 27.14
CA LYS A 370 -9.13 -11.75 28.59
C LYS A 370 -8.84 -13.13 29.17
N TYR A 371 -9.35 -14.20 28.56
CA TYR A 371 -9.09 -15.56 29.02
C TYR A 371 -7.62 -15.99 28.87
N HIS A 372 -6.89 -15.50 27.86
CA HIS A 372 -5.48 -15.84 27.67
C HIS A 372 -4.57 -15.07 28.64
N ILE A 373 -4.73 -13.74 28.77
CA ILE A 373 -3.96 -12.92 29.72
C ILE A 373 -4.25 -13.35 31.16
N MET A 374 -5.52 -13.54 31.54
CA MET A 374 -5.85 -14.02 32.89
C MET A 374 -5.29 -15.42 33.17
N ARG A 375 -5.18 -16.31 32.16
CA ARG A 375 -4.50 -17.60 32.31
C ARG A 375 -3.00 -17.41 32.55
N GLU A 376 -2.36 -16.49 31.86
CA GLU A 376 -0.92 -16.21 31.99
C GLU A 376 -0.60 -15.57 33.35
N GLU A 377 -1.39 -14.59 33.80
CA GLU A 377 -1.35 -14.00 35.15
C GLU A 377 -1.55 -15.07 36.24
N LEU A 378 -2.56 -15.94 36.09
CA LEU A 378 -2.84 -17.04 37.03
C LEU A 378 -1.77 -18.15 37.02
N SER A 379 -1.01 -18.33 35.94
CA SER A 379 0.04 -19.36 35.86
C SER A 379 1.45 -18.84 36.17
N LEU A 380 1.67 -17.52 36.19
CA LEU A 380 2.93 -16.90 36.62
C LEU A 380 2.96 -16.55 38.12
N GLY A 381 1.82 -16.59 38.81
CA GLY A 381 1.75 -16.47 40.28
C GLY A 381 2.15 -15.09 40.82
N ILE A 382 2.02 -14.04 40.01
CA ILE A 382 2.42 -12.68 40.36
C ILE A 382 1.29 -12.02 41.17
N GLU A 383 1.55 -11.70 42.45
CA GLU A 383 0.63 -10.86 43.23
C GLU A 383 0.46 -9.48 42.57
N PRO A 384 -0.76 -8.89 42.61
CA PRO A 384 -1.01 -7.60 41.97
C PRO A 384 -0.17 -6.49 42.61
N LEU A 385 0.77 -5.96 41.83
CA LEU A 385 1.63 -4.84 42.24
C LEU A 385 0.77 -3.65 42.71
N LYS A 386 0.90 -3.31 43.99
CA LYS A 386 0.21 -2.16 44.61
C LYS A 386 0.61 -0.88 43.87
N GLN A 387 -0.37 -0.04 43.57
CA GLN A 387 -0.15 1.27 42.98
C GLN A 387 0.58 2.19 43.96
N ASN A 388 1.92 2.24 43.89
CA ASN A 388 2.68 3.31 44.54
C ASN A 388 2.29 4.65 43.92
N LYS A 389 1.88 5.60 44.74
CA LYS A 389 1.29 6.88 44.30
C LYS A 389 2.31 7.96 43.94
N ASP A 390 3.59 7.66 44.08
CA ASP A 390 4.68 8.64 44.03
C ASP A 390 5.58 8.43 42.79
N GLN A 391 5.14 8.99 41.67
CA GLN A 391 6.03 9.35 40.55
C GLN A 391 5.70 10.79 40.09
N PRO A 392 6.71 11.57 39.64
CA PRO A 392 6.51 12.96 39.27
C PRO A 392 5.58 13.11 38.05
N LYS A 393 4.92 14.27 37.96
CA LYS A 393 3.99 14.59 36.86
C LYS A 393 4.73 14.51 35.52
N LEU A 394 4.22 13.70 34.60
CA LEU A 394 4.76 13.51 33.25
C LEU A 394 4.37 14.68 32.31
N ALA A 395 4.73 15.91 32.70
CA ALA A 395 4.39 17.15 31.99
C ALA A 395 5.62 17.80 31.32
N ASP A 396 6.78 17.74 31.96
CA ASP A 396 7.97 18.54 31.59
C ASP A 396 9.00 17.75 30.76
N MET A 397 8.55 16.98 29.77
CA MET A 397 9.42 16.27 28.80
C MET A 397 8.90 16.35 27.36
N MET A 398 8.66 17.57 26.88
CA MET A 398 8.68 17.86 25.45
C MET A 398 10.13 17.91 24.93
N ASP A 399 10.31 17.91 23.61
CA ASP A 399 11.60 18.00 22.90
C ASP A 399 12.66 16.91 23.16
N LYS A 400 12.35 15.70 22.66
CA LYS A 400 13.28 14.95 21.81
C LYS A 400 12.57 13.90 20.95
N PRO A 401 12.93 13.74 19.66
CA PRO A 401 12.38 12.67 18.83
C PRO A 401 12.92 11.31 19.29
N VAL A 402 12.09 10.55 20.02
CA VAL A 402 12.40 9.16 20.39
C VAL A 402 12.30 8.29 19.14
N VAL A 403 13.45 8.10 18.48
CA VAL A 403 13.60 7.42 17.19
C VAL A 403 12.76 6.14 17.11
N ASN A 404 11.85 6.08 16.14
CA ASN A 404 10.83 5.04 15.98
C ASN A 404 11.40 3.60 15.97
N HIS A 405 12.70 3.43 15.65
CA HIS A 405 13.44 2.17 15.79
C HIS A 405 13.24 1.46 17.15
N LYS A 406 13.26 2.19 18.28
CA LYS A 406 13.02 1.58 19.61
C LYS A 406 11.59 1.07 19.79
N LYS A 407 10.60 1.69 19.13
CA LYS A 407 9.20 1.25 19.11
C LYS A 407 9.04 0.01 18.22
N PHE A 408 9.62 0.04 17.02
CA PHE A 408 9.63 -1.08 16.08
C PHE A 408 10.23 -2.35 16.67
N GLN A 409 11.32 -2.24 17.43
CA GLN A 409 11.90 -3.36 18.17
C GLN A 409 10.94 -3.90 19.25
N SER A 410 10.36 -3.04 20.11
CA SER A 410 9.48 -3.51 21.18
C SER A 410 8.16 -4.11 20.67
N TYR A 411 7.66 -3.66 19.50
CA TYR A 411 6.53 -4.30 18.82
C TYR A 411 6.87 -5.73 18.37
N LEU A 412 8.06 -5.96 17.80
CA LEU A 412 8.54 -7.31 17.44
C LEU A 412 8.76 -8.19 18.68
N GLU A 413 9.35 -7.67 19.76
CA GLU A 413 9.54 -8.42 21.01
C GLU A 413 8.21 -8.82 21.66
N SER A 414 7.23 -7.90 21.67
CA SER A 414 5.88 -8.17 22.20
C SER A 414 5.14 -9.21 21.36
N ALA A 415 5.22 -9.11 20.02
CA ALA A 415 4.62 -10.08 19.11
C ALA A 415 5.24 -11.48 19.28
N ASN A 416 6.57 -11.58 19.44
CA ASN A 416 7.24 -12.85 19.71
C ASN A 416 6.82 -13.49 21.04
N LYS A 417 6.70 -12.73 22.12
CA LYS A 417 6.21 -13.26 23.41
C LYS A 417 4.83 -13.90 23.26
N ILE A 418 3.89 -13.21 22.59
CA ILE A 418 2.54 -13.72 22.34
C ILE A 418 2.56 -14.96 21.41
N ALA A 419 3.35 -14.94 20.33
CA ALA A 419 3.47 -16.09 19.43
C ALA A 419 4.01 -17.36 20.12
N LEU A 420 4.85 -17.20 21.14
CA LEU A 420 5.45 -18.29 21.89
C LEU A 420 4.55 -18.81 23.03
N SER A 421 3.71 -17.96 23.65
CA SER A 421 2.69 -18.41 24.61
C SER A 421 1.47 -19.05 23.93
N MET A 422 1.19 -18.71 22.67
CA MET A 422 0.20 -19.40 21.85
C MET A 422 0.66 -20.78 21.37
N SER A 423 -0.19 -21.78 21.57
CA SER A 423 -0.03 -23.14 21.05
C SER A 423 0.03 -23.16 19.51
N ASP A 424 0.77 -24.12 18.95
CA ASP A 424 0.83 -24.30 17.49
C ASP A 424 -0.41 -25.01 16.96
N ILE A 425 -1.45 -24.24 16.61
CA ILE A 425 -2.72 -24.75 16.10
C ILE A 425 -2.75 -24.74 14.55
N SER A 426 -1.69 -25.22 13.91
CA SER A 426 -1.55 -25.31 12.44
C SER A 426 -2.52 -26.29 11.74
N ASN A 427 -3.42 -26.95 12.49
CA ASN A 427 -4.31 -28.01 12.00
C ASN A 427 -5.80 -27.87 12.41
N GLN A 428 -6.21 -26.84 13.16
CA GLN A 428 -7.66 -26.64 13.43
C GLN A 428 -8.27 -25.75 12.36
N ILE A 429 -9.01 -26.37 11.44
CA ILE A 429 -9.86 -25.67 10.48
C ILE A 429 -11.08 -25.13 11.22
N ALA A 430 -11.31 -23.81 11.18
CA ALA A 430 -12.52 -23.20 11.70
C ALA A 430 -13.77 -23.71 10.95
N SER A 431 -14.86 -23.96 11.67
CA SER A 431 -16.05 -24.61 11.12
C SER A 431 -16.64 -23.85 9.92
N VAL A 432 -16.55 -24.47 8.74
CA VAL A 432 -17.18 -24.00 7.50
C VAL A 432 -18.71 -23.92 7.69
N PRO A 433 -19.40 -22.85 7.23
CA PRO A 433 -20.85 -22.72 7.38
C PRO A 433 -21.59 -23.84 6.66
N LYS A 434 -22.70 -24.32 7.24
CA LYS A 434 -23.60 -25.26 6.55
C LYS A 434 -24.12 -24.62 5.26
N GLY A 435 -23.82 -25.24 4.12
CA GLY A 435 -24.14 -24.74 2.78
C GLY A 435 -22.93 -24.23 2.00
N VAL A 436 -21.82 -23.86 2.66
CA VAL A 436 -20.56 -23.56 1.98
C VAL A 436 -19.80 -24.86 1.69
N ASP A 437 -19.49 -25.06 0.42
CA ASP A 437 -18.63 -26.14 -0.07
C ASP A 437 -17.18 -25.95 0.44
N PRO A 438 -16.62 -26.93 1.20
CA PRO A 438 -15.27 -26.83 1.75
C PRO A 438 -14.16 -26.67 0.70
N ASP A 439 -14.35 -27.18 -0.52
CA ASP A 439 -13.36 -27.06 -1.61
C ASP A 439 -13.13 -25.60 -2.04
N LEU A 440 -14.07 -24.70 -1.73
CA LEU A 440 -13.95 -23.26 -2.04
C LEU A 440 -13.11 -22.50 -1.02
N VAL A 441 -12.68 -23.14 0.07
CA VAL A 441 -11.90 -22.52 1.14
C VAL A 441 -10.41 -22.58 0.79
N LEU A 442 -10.00 -21.73 -0.17
CA LEU A 442 -8.63 -21.66 -0.71
C LEU A 442 -7.60 -21.02 0.24
N PHE A 443 -7.83 -21.08 1.56
CA PHE A 443 -7.01 -20.46 2.59
C PHE A 443 -7.19 -21.14 3.96
N HIS A 444 -6.18 -21.04 4.82
CA HIS A 444 -6.21 -21.53 6.19
C HIS A 444 -7.00 -20.56 7.09
N ILE A 445 -7.86 -21.11 7.97
CA ILE A 445 -8.88 -20.38 8.74
C ILE A 445 -9.09 -20.97 10.14
#